data_AF-A0A7V4P2D3-F1
#
_entry.id   AF-A0A7V4P2D3-F1
#
_cell.length_a   1.000
_cell.length_b   1.000
_cell.length_c   1.000
_cell.angle_alpha   90.00
_cell.angle_beta   90.00
_cell.angle_gamma   90.00
#
_symmetry.space_group_name_H-M   'P 1'
#
loop_
_entity.id
_entity.type
_entity.pdbx_description
1 polymer ?
#
loop_
_entity_poly.entity_id
_entity_poly.type
_entity_poly.pdbx_seq_one_letter_code
_entity_poly.pdbx_strand_id
1 'polypeptide(L)'
;MKKLAALVTLAIAGAAFAQPYNLRGSFNGWGESPMNDNGDGSWSLTVAAGAPGSLVEFKVAQNDWASSWPGSNVRAAVDGAGNLTAHFYPGPIADGWNPAGDRVGYSDPLQFGWEIQGSFNGWNDAVDTAARQMSNLGNGLYRVDYTIASAGVHDFKFRKSNSWDTSIGPDMGEGSGNIQITTAVPNELLRFELDLPRGRWRVIPEPMTMALVGSGLGLVALRRRARKA
;
A
#
# COMPACT_ATOMS: atom_id res chain seq x y z
N MET A 1 -13.27 -71.73 9.42
CA MET A 1 -13.04 -70.72 10.49
C MET A 1 -12.60 -69.43 9.82
N LYS A 2 -13.34 -68.33 10.04
CA LYS A 2 -13.21 -67.06 9.32
C LYS A 2 -11.93 -66.33 9.75
N LYS A 3 -11.09 -65.92 8.79
CA LYS A 3 -9.92 -65.07 9.05
C LYS A 3 -10.41 -63.63 9.25
N LEU A 4 -10.32 -63.09 10.47
CA LEU A 4 -10.50 -61.67 10.71
C LEU A 4 -9.20 -60.94 10.34
N ALA A 5 -9.26 -60.07 9.34
CA ALA A 5 -8.22 -59.07 9.09
C ALA A 5 -8.55 -57.83 9.94
N ALA A 6 -7.67 -57.51 10.90
CA ALA A 6 -7.76 -56.27 11.66
C ALA A 6 -7.23 -55.13 10.79
N LEU A 7 -8.11 -54.20 10.43
CA LEU A 7 -7.74 -52.94 9.79
C LEU A 7 -7.20 -52.00 10.87
N VAL A 8 -5.89 -51.79 10.89
CA VAL A 8 -5.26 -50.77 11.74
C VAL A 8 -5.33 -49.44 10.98
N THR A 9 -6.27 -48.58 11.35
CA THR A 9 -6.29 -47.18 10.93
C THR A 9 -5.24 -46.41 11.74
N LEU A 10 -4.10 -46.13 11.13
CA LEU A 10 -3.11 -45.22 11.70
C LEU A 10 -3.63 -43.79 11.51
N ALA A 11 -4.22 -43.21 12.56
CA ALA A 11 -4.50 -41.78 12.59
C ALA A 11 -3.17 -41.03 12.69
N ILE A 12 -2.69 -40.50 11.56
CA ILE A 12 -1.58 -39.56 11.56
C ILE A 12 -2.14 -38.26 12.15
N ALA A 13 -1.90 -38.03 13.44
CA ALA A 13 -2.05 -36.70 14.01
C ALA A 13 -1.02 -35.81 13.30
N GLY A 14 -1.50 -35.04 12.30
CA GLY A 14 -0.68 -34.00 11.70
C GLY A 14 -0.25 -33.06 12.82
N ALA A 15 1.05 -32.86 12.99
CA ALA A 15 1.55 -31.76 13.78
C ALA A 15 0.89 -30.49 13.22
N ALA A 16 0.07 -29.81 14.02
CA ALA A 16 -0.34 -28.46 13.71
C ALA A 16 0.96 -27.66 13.66
N PHE A 17 1.47 -27.40 12.46
CA PHE A 17 2.51 -26.40 12.30
C PHE A 17 1.97 -25.13 12.95
N ALA A 18 2.71 -24.58 13.91
CA ALA A 18 2.40 -23.27 14.45
C ALA A 18 2.29 -22.32 13.24
N GLN A 19 1.09 -21.78 13.00
CA GLN A 19 0.89 -20.86 11.89
C GLN A 19 1.76 -19.62 12.18
N PRO A 20 2.67 -19.22 11.27
CA PRO A 20 3.73 -18.27 11.63
C PRO A 20 3.24 -16.82 11.71
N TYR A 21 2.05 -16.49 11.19
CA TYR A 21 1.58 -15.11 11.09
C TYR A 21 0.31 -14.89 11.90
N ASN A 22 0.38 -13.93 12.81
CA ASN A 22 -0.75 -13.47 13.59
C ASN A 22 -1.09 -12.04 13.22
N LEU A 23 -2.38 -11.78 13.05
CA LEU A 23 -2.91 -10.43 13.09
C LEU A 23 -2.93 -9.97 14.54
N ARG A 24 -2.30 -8.82 14.83
CA ARG A 24 -2.20 -8.27 16.18
C ARG A 24 -2.54 -6.79 16.14
N GLY A 25 -3.40 -6.31 17.02
CA GLY A 25 -3.81 -4.92 17.00
C GLY A 25 -4.55 -4.46 18.24
N SER A 26 -5.06 -3.23 18.21
CA SER A 26 -5.77 -2.63 19.34
C SER A 26 -7.01 -3.43 19.76
N PHE A 27 -7.66 -4.14 18.83
CA PHE A 27 -8.87 -4.95 19.07
C PHE A 27 -8.63 -6.26 19.83
N ASN A 28 -7.39 -6.76 19.88
CA ASN A 28 -7.05 -7.98 20.62
C ASN A 28 -5.94 -7.72 21.66
N GLY A 29 -5.72 -6.46 22.05
CA GLY A 29 -4.68 -6.08 23.00
C GLY A 29 -3.27 -6.45 22.55
N TRP A 30 -3.02 -6.47 21.23
CA TRP A 30 -1.78 -6.94 20.61
C TRP A 30 -1.49 -8.44 20.85
N GLY A 31 -2.51 -9.20 21.24
CA GLY A 31 -2.47 -10.65 21.38
C GLY A 31 -2.44 -11.40 20.05
N GLU A 32 -2.42 -12.73 20.12
CA GLU A 32 -2.37 -13.61 18.95
C GLU A 32 -3.74 -13.79 18.30
N SER A 33 -3.80 -13.63 16.98
CA SER A 33 -4.93 -14.06 16.17
C SER A 33 -4.38 -14.68 14.89
N PRO A 34 -4.25 -16.02 14.83
CA PRO A 34 -3.63 -16.71 13.70
C PRO A 34 -4.35 -16.39 12.39
N MET A 35 -3.58 -16.03 11.36
CA MET A 35 -4.12 -15.77 10.02
C MET A 35 -4.35 -17.09 9.27
N ASN A 36 -5.29 -17.07 8.32
CA ASN A 36 -5.56 -18.20 7.44
C ASN A 36 -4.65 -18.14 6.21
N ASP A 37 -4.02 -19.26 5.85
CA ASP A 37 -3.33 -19.42 4.57
C ASP A 37 -4.38 -19.51 3.45
N ASN A 38 -4.26 -18.66 2.43
CA ASN A 38 -5.16 -18.66 1.28
C ASN A 38 -4.77 -19.72 0.23
N GLY A 39 -3.64 -20.42 0.41
CA GLY A 39 -3.14 -21.46 -0.49
C GLY A 39 -2.38 -20.93 -1.72
N ASP A 40 -2.17 -19.63 -1.81
CA ASP A 40 -1.45 -18.93 -2.88
C ASP A 40 -0.21 -18.18 -2.38
N GLY A 41 0.20 -18.43 -1.13
CA GLY A 41 1.28 -17.74 -0.45
C GLY A 41 0.86 -16.44 0.24
N SER A 42 -0.39 -16.01 0.11
CA SER A 42 -0.96 -14.91 0.90
C SER A 42 -1.77 -15.42 2.09
N TRP A 43 -1.97 -14.54 3.06
CA TRP A 43 -2.68 -14.84 4.30
C TRP A 43 -3.76 -13.81 4.55
N SER A 44 -4.88 -14.22 5.16
CA SER A 44 -5.96 -13.30 5.51
C SER A 44 -6.62 -13.64 6.84
N LEU A 45 -7.18 -12.62 7.50
CA LEU A 45 -8.02 -12.81 8.67
C LEU A 45 -9.06 -11.70 8.78
N THR A 46 -10.31 -12.10 9.06
CA THR A 46 -11.38 -11.19 9.49
C THR A 46 -11.59 -11.32 10.99
N VAL A 47 -11.58 -10.20 11.70
CA VAL A 47 -11.78 -10.13 13.16
C VAL A 47 -12.83 -9.08 13.51
N ALA A 48 -13.56 -9.30 14.60
CA ALA A 48 -14.33 -8.23 15.23
C ALA A 48 -13.35 -7.19 15.79
N ALA A 49 -13.45 -5.95 15.33
CA ALA A 49 -12.44 -4.93 15.54
C ALA A 49 -12.95 -3.70 16.33
N GLY A 50 -14.27 -3.48 16.37
CA GLY A 50 -14.85 -2.40 17.15
C GLY A 50 -16.14 -1.85 16.55
N ALA A 51 -16.47 -0.61 16.91
CA ALA A 51 -17.62 0.09 16.33
C ALA A 51 -17.35 0.47 14.87
N PRO A 52 -18.35 0.42 13.97
CA PRO A 52 -18.19 0.88 12.58
C PRO A 52 -17.59 2.29 12.48
N GLY A 53 -16.63 2.46 11.56
CA GLY A 53 -15.94 3.74 11.34
C GLY A 53 -14.91 4.13 12.39
N SER A 54 -14.80 3.40 13.51
CA SER A 54 -13.70 3.61 14.47
C SER A 54 -12.36 3.24 13.82
N LEU A 55 -11.29 3.93 14.22
CA LEU A 55 -9.94 3.64 13.75
C LEU A 55 -9.27 2.64 14.68
N VAL A 56 -8.68 1.59 14.11
CA VAL A 56 -7.87 0.60 14.79
C VAL A 56 -6.45 0.59 14.23
N GLU A 57 -5.51 0.16 15.06
CA GLU A 57 -4.13 -0.06 14.64
C GLU A 57 -3.81 -1.54 14.68
N PHE A 58 -3.03 -2.03 13.71
CA PHE A 58 -2.63 -3.42 13.66
C PHE A 58 -1.29 -3.63 12.95
N LYS A 59 -0.74 -4.83 13.16
CA LYS A 59 0.42 -5.40 12.51
C LYS A 59 0.16 -6.88 12.21
N VAL A 60 1.01 -7.45 11.37
CA VAL A 60 1.19 -8.89 11.28
C VAL A 60 2.51 -9.24 11.94
N ALA A 61 2.54 -10.27 12.77
CA ALA A 61 3.76 -10.66 13.48
C ALA A 61 3.84 -12.16 13.75
N GLN A 62 5.07 -12.62 13.95
CA GLN A 62 5.33 -13.97 14.46
C GLN A 62 4.86 -14.14 15.91
N ASN A 63 4.69 -15.38 16.36
CA ASN A 63 4.24 -15.71 17.73
C ASN A 63 5.12 -15.04 18.79
N ASP A 64 6.43 -15.08 18.58
CA ASP A 64 7.46 -14.53 19.46
C ASP A 64 7.81 -13.06 19.18
N TRP A 65 7.09 -12.40 18.26
CA TRP A 65 7.40 -11.05 17.76
C TRP A 65 8.79 -10.92 17.12
N ALA A 66 9.50 -12.00 16.81
CA ALA A 66 10.84 -11.92 16.21
C ALA A 66 10.83 -11.15 14.88
N SER A 67 9.71 -11.21 14.17
CA SER A 67 9.43 -10.35 13.01
C SER A 67 8.02 -9.76 13.11
N SER A 68 7.88 -8.51 12.68
CA SER A 68 6.59 -7.82 12.59
C SER A 68 6.57 -6.86 11.39
N TRP A 69 5.42 -6.75 10.75
CA TRP A 69 5.22 -5.94 9.55
C TRP A 69 3.91 -5.15 9.62
N PRO A 70 3.87 -3.96 9.01
CA PRO A 70 5.04 -3.19 8.55
C PRO A 70 5.84 -2.66 9.75
N GLY A 71 6.87 -1.85 9.52
CA GLY A 71 7.70 -1.27 10.58
C GLY A 71 6.86 -0.40 11.53
N SER A 72 6.00 0.43 10.96
CA SER A 72 4.94 1.16 11.66
C SER A 72 3.62 0.38 11.70
N ASN A 73 2.71 0.76 12.61
CA ASN A 73 1.37 0.14 12.69
C ASN A 73 0.54 0.55 11.48
N VAL A 74 -0.20 -0.37 10.85
CA VAL A 74 -1.25 0.02 9.90
C VAL A 74 -2.43 0.59 10.68
N ARG A 75 -2.97 1.73 10.23
CA ARG A 75 -4.20 2.31 10.77
C ARG A 75 -5.33 2.17 9.77
N ALA A 76 -6.43 1.54 10.17
CA ALA A 76 -7.57 1.28 9.31
C ALA A 76 -8.89 1.60 10.02
N ALA A 77 -9.91 1.94 9.24
CA ALA A 77 -11.27 2.02 9.75
C ALA A 77 -11.89 0.62 9.84
N VAL A 78 -12.74 0.44 10.85
CA VAL A 78 -13.59 -0.75 11.02
C VAL A 78 -14.79 -0.65 10.06
N ASP A 79 -15.17 -1.77 9.45
CA ASP A 79 -16.27 -1.84 8.49
C ASP A 79 -17.66 -1.66 9.12
N GLY A 80 -18.68 -1.60 8.27
CA GLY A 80 -20.09 -1.44 8.69
C GLY A 80 -20.62 -2.56 9.59
N ALA A 81 -19.98 -3.72 9.60
CA ALA A 81 -20.34 -4.86 10.43
C ALA A 81 -19.50 -4.94 11.73
N GLY A 82 -18.61 -3.98 11.97
CA GLY A 82 -17.74 -3.97 13.14
C GLY A 82 -16.48 -4.83 12.97
N ASN A 83 -16.12 -5.21 11.73
CA ASN A 83 -14.98 -6.07 11.45
C ASN A 83 -13.82 -5.33 10.78
N LEU A 84 -12.63 -5.91 10.91
CA LEU A 84 -11.44 -5.62 10.09
C LEU A 84 -11.09 -6.89 9.33
N THR A 85 -10.85 -6.79 8.02
CA THR A 85 -10.26 -7.87 7.23
C THR A 85 -8.86 -7.46 6.79
N ALA A 86 -7.85 -8.11 7.32
CA ALA A 86 -6.44 -7.87 7.01
C ALA A 86 -5.89 -8.92 6.05
N HIS A 87 -4.92 -8.51 5.23
CA HIS A 87 -4.22 -9.34 4.24
C HIS A 87 -2.72 -9.23 4.46
N PHE A 88 -2.00 -10.32 4.22
CA PHE A 88 -0.55 -10.34 4.31
C PHE A 88 0.07 -11.10 3.14
N TYR A 89 1.10 -10.50 2.55
CA TYR A 89 1.84 -11.03 1.42
C TYR A 89 3.33 -11.12 1.81
N PRO A 90 3.76 -12.24 2.40
CA PRO A 90 5.13 -12.43 2.87
C PRO A 90 6.14 -12.52 1.73
N GLY A 91 7.37 -12.10 2.03
CA GLY A 91 8.52 -12.25 1.14
C GLY A 91 8.62 -11.16 0.07
N PRO A 92 9.67 -11.22 -0.76
CA PRO A 92 9.92 -10.23 -1.81
C PRO A 92 8.91 -10.34 -2.96
N ILE A 93 8.45 -9.20 -3.46
CA ILE A 93 7.50 -9.06 -4.57
C ILE A 93 8.06 -8.03 -5.56
N ALA A 94 8.59 -8.50 -6.69
CA ALA A 94 9.19 -7.67 -7.72
C ALA A 94 8.18 -7.24 -8.81
N ASP A 95 7.16 -6.48 -8.43
CA ASP A 95 6.06 -6.04 -9.32
C ASP A 95 6.06 -4.52 -9.61
N GLY A 96 7.10 -3.80 -9.17
CA GLY A 96 7.21 -2.35 -9.31
C GLY A 96 6.34 -1.54 -8.34
N TRP A 97 5.73 -2.20 -7.35
CA TRP A 97 5.04 -1.54 -6.25
C TRP A 97 5.87 -1.52 -4.97
N ASN A 98 5.60 -0.55 -4.12
CA ASN A 98 6.18 -0.41 -2.80
C ASN A 98 5.14 -0.73 -1.72
N PRO A 99 5.52 -1.35 -0.59
CA PRO A 99 6.84 -1.92 -0.29
C PRO A 99 7.21 -3.08 -1.22
N ALA A 100 8.50 -3.38 -1.38
CA ALA A 100 8.98 -4.44 -2.27
C ALA A 100 8.79 -5.87 -1.71
N GLY A 101 8.10 -6.01 -0.58
CA GLY A 101 7.83 -7.29 0.07
C GLY A 101 7.12 -7.11 1.40
N ASP A 102 6.75 -8.23 2.04
CA ASP A 102 6.10 -8.30 3.36
C ASP A 102 4.93 -7.31 3.51
N ARG A 103 4.05 -7.28 2.50
CA ARG A 103 3.00 -6.27 2.42
C ARG A 103 1.86 -6.62 3.36
N VAL A 104 1.46 -5.65 4.18
CA VAL A 104 0.28 -5.73 5.01
C VAL A 104 -0.78 -4.80 4.44
N GLY A 105 -1.92 -5.38 4.07
CA GLY A 105 -3.07 -4.67 3.52
C GLY A 105 -4.34 -4.92 4.33
N TYR A 106 -5.41 -4.23 3.96
CA TYR A 106 -6.74 -4.46 4.52
C TYR A 106 -7.84 -4.19 3.50
N SER A 107 -8.97 -4.89 3.64
CA SER A 107 -10.15 -4.62 2.84
C SER A 107 -10.70 -3.24 3.16
N ASP A 108 -10.76 -2.37 2.16
CA ASP A 108 -11.24 -1.00 2.32
C ASP A 108 -12.72 -0.98 2.73
N PRO A 109 -13.07 -0.42 3.92
CA PRO A 109 -14.45 -0.34 4.37
C PRO A 109 -15.23 0.82 3.73
N LEU A 110 -14.61 1.58 2.82
CA LEU A 110 -15.19 2.72 2.09
C LEU A 110 -15.75 3.82 3.01
N GLN A 111 -15.12 4.01 4.18
CA GLN A 111 -15.55 5.00 5.18
C GLN A 111 -15.06 6.41 4.87
N PHE A 112 -13.97 6.55 4.10
CA PHE A 112 -13.40 7.84 3.71
C PHE A 112 -12.58 7.72 2.42
N GLY A 113 -12.30 8.87 1.79
CA GLY A 113 -11.40 8.99 0.64
C GLY A 113 -9.93 9.22 1.03
N TRP A 114 -9.07 9.24 0.02
CA TRP A 114 -7.64 9.50 0.16
C TRP A 114 -7.20 10.71 -0.64
N GLU A 115 -6.14 11.35 -0.19
CA GLU A 115 -5.45 12.40 -0.93
C GLU A 115 -3.93 12.28 -0.77
N ILE A 116 -3.17 12.91 -1.67
CA ILE A 116 -1.74 13.11 -1.50
C ILE A 116 -1.46 14.45 -0.82
N GLN A 117 -0.43 14.51 0.00
CA GLN A 117 0.02 15.76 0.64
C GLN A 117 1.53 15.74 0.78
N GLY A 118 2.23 16.84 0.45
CA GLY A 118 3.68 16.80 0.39
C GLY A 118 4.39 18.15 0.33
N SER A 119 5.70 18.12 0.13
CA SER A 119 6.52 19.32 -0.04
C SER A 119 6.12 20.14 -1.27
N PHE A 120 5.61 19.49 -2.32
CA PHE A 120 5.17 20.15 -3.56
C PHE A 120 3.97 21.08 -3.38
N ASN A 121 3.17 20.92 -2.32
CA ASN A 121 2.13 21.86 -1.92
C ASN A 121 2.39 22.48 -0.53
N GLY A 122 3.65 22.44 -0.08
CA GLY A 122 4.11 23.05 1.17
C GLY A 122 3.44 22.47 2.43
N TRP A 123 2.92 21.24 2.37
CA TRP A 123 2.11 20.64 3.43
C TRP A 123 0.90 21.50 3.85
N ASN A 124 0.40 22.35 2.95
CA ASN A 124 -0.70 23.28 3.24
C ASN A 124 -2.07 22.68 2.87
N ASP A 125 -3.00 22.68 3.83
CA ASP A 125 -4.36 22.14 3.65
C ASP A 125 -5.24 22.96 2.71
N ALA A 126 -4.90 24.23 2.44
CA ALA A 126 -5.68 25.11 1.58
C ALA A 126 -5.22 25.11 0.11
N VAL A 127 -4.09 24.47 -0.22
CA VAL A 127 -3.51 24.47 -1.58
C VAL A 127 -3.97 23.23 -2.33
N ASP A 128 -4.40 23.43 -3.58
CA ASP A 128 -4.76 22.37 -4.55
C ASP A 128 -5.74 21.32 -4.02
N THR A 129 -6.67 21.74 -3.16
CA THR A 129 -7.55 20.86 -2.37
C THR A 129 -8.30 19.82 -3.19
N ALA A 130 -8.77 20.19 -4.38
CA ALA A 130 -9.43 19.27 -5.31
C ALA A 130 -8.45 18.41 -6.12
N ALA A 131 -7.31 18.98 -6.54
CA ALA A 131 -6.35 18.30 -7.41
C ALA A 131 -5.58 17.18 -6.70
N ARG A 132 -5.48 17.22 -5.37
CA ARG A 132 -4.82 16.18 -4.57
C ARG A 132 -5.73 15.01 -4.15
N GLN A 133 -7.04 15.12 -4.35
CA GLN A 133 -7.98 14.05 -4.01
C GLN A 133 -7.80 12.85 -4.94
N MET A 134 -7.77 11.66 -4.37
CA MET A 134 -7.71 10.43 -5.13
C MET A 134 -9.11 9.94 -5.50
N SER A 135 -9.26 9.53 -6.76
CA SER A 135 -10.44 8.83 -7.25
C SER A 135 -10.40 7.38 -6.77
N ASN A 136 -11.51 6.91 -6.21
CA ASN A 136 -11.70 5.50 -5.89
C ASN A 136 -12.02 4.74 -7.18
N LEU A 137 -11.15 3.79 -7.55
CA LEU A 137 -11.30 2.94 -8.74
C LEU A 137 -11.98 1.60 -8.45
N GLY A 138 -12.46 1.41 -7.22
CA GLY A 138 -13.05 0.17 -6.72
C GLY A 138 -12.02 -0.78 -6.10
N ASN A 139 -12.51 -1.73 -5.30
CA ASN A 139 -11.70 -2.76 -4.64
C ASN A 139 -10.52 -2.19 -3.81
N GLY A 140 -10.69 -1.02 -3.21
CA GLY A 140 -9.66 -0.36 -2.39
C GLY A 140 -8.45 0.18 -3.17
N LEU A 141 -8.55 0.30 -4.50
CA LEU A 141 -7.57 0.98 -5.33
C LEU A 141 -7.96 2.46 -5.51
N TYR A 142 -7.03 3.35 -5.21
CA TYR A 142 -7.16 4.79 -5.37
C TYR A 142 -6.10 5.32 -6.32
N ARG A 143 -6.44 6.37 -7.07
CA ARG A 143 -5.54 7.04 -8.00
C ARG A 143 -5.70 8.55 -8.01
N VAL A 144 -4.61 9.29 -8.13
CA VAL A 144 -4.62 10.70 -8.56
C VAL A 144 -3.48 10.95 -9.54
N ASP A 145 -3.76 11.75 -10.57
CA ASP A 145 -2.74 12.29 -11.46
C ASP A 145 -2.48 13.75 -11.04
N TYR A 146 -1.25 14.07 -10.65
CA TYR A 146 -0.89 15.37 -10.08
C TYR A 146 0.37 15.93 -10.72
N THR A 147 0.33 17.21 -11.08
CA THR A 147 1.44 17.93 -11.70
C THR A 147 2.27 18.59 -10.61
N ILE A 148 3.54 18.22 -10.51
CA ILE A 148 4.49 18.87 -9.59
C ILE A 148 5.24 19.97 -10.34
N ALA A 149 5.10 21.21 -9.87
CA ALA A 149 5.56 22.40 -10.58
C ALA A 149 7.10 22.48 -10.74
N SER A 150 7.87 21.99 -9.76
CA SER A 150 9.33 22.05 -9.77
C SER A 150 9.98 20.68 -9.95
N ALA A 151 11.10 20.65 -10.69
CA ALA A 151 12.02 19.52 -10.69
C ALA A 151 12.72 19.39 -9.33
N GLY A 152 13.16 18.17 -9.00
CA GLY A 152 13.93 17.87 -7.81
C GLY A 152 13.28 16.85 -6.90
N VAL A 153 13.80 16.76 -5.69
CA VAL A 153 13.33 15.80 -4.66
C VAL A 153 12.12 16.39 -3.94
N HIS A 154 11.08 15.59 -3.80
CA HIS A 154 9.86 15.92 -3.05
C HIS A 154 9.52 14.81 -2.07
N ASP A 155 8.94 15.22 -0.95
CA ASP A 155 8.44 14.31 0.07
C ASP A 155 6.91 14.36 0.09
N PHE A 156 6.24 13.23 0.30
CA PHE A 156 4.79 13.18 0.41
C PHE A 156 4.29 12.05 1.29
N LYS A 157 3.00 12.08 1.59
CA LYS A 157 2.23 10.99 2.18
C LYS A 157 0.89 10.86 1.47
N PHE A 158 0.32 9.66 1.52
CA PHE A 158 -1.13 9.52 1.36
C PHE A 158 -1.77 9.84 2.71
N ARG A 159 -2.92 10.50 2.72
CA ARG A 159 -3.69 10.70 3.96
C ARG A 159 -5.18 10.60 3.71
N LYS A 160 -5.93 10.35 4.77
CA LYS A 160 -7.39 10.48 4.76
C LYS A 160 -7.77 11.86 4.23
N SER A 161 -8.74 11.92 3.32
CA SER A 161 -9.18 13.17 2.70
C SER A 161 -9.47 14.24 3.75
N ASN A 162 -8.75 15.36 3.67
CA ASN A 162 -8.88 16.54 4.53
C ASN A 162 -8.60 16.27 6.02
N SER A 163 -7.88 15.21 6.37
CA SER A 163 -7.53 14.93 7.77
C SER A 163 -6.19 14.20 7.91
N TRP A 164 -5.43 14.55 8.94
CA TRP A 164 -4.22 13.84 9.37
C TRP A 164 -4.49 12.70 10.36
N ASP A 165 -5.76 12.39 10.68
CA ASP A 165 -6.08 11.26 11.58
C ASP A 165 -5.53 9.93 11.06
N THR A 166 -5.39 9.81 9.73
CA THR A 166 -4.77 8.66 9.07
C THR A 166 -3.88 9.12 7.93
N SER A 167 -2.64 8.64 7.91
CA SER A 167 -1.63 8.86 6.90
C SER A 167 -0.83 7.58 6.62
N ILE A 168 -0.44 7.38 5.37
CA ILE A 168 0.35 6.25 4.92
C ILE A 168 1.66 6.78 4.32
N GLY A 169 2.77 6.24 4.82
CA GLY A 169 4.11 6.49 4.29
C GLY A 169 4.72 5.24 3.61
N PRO A 170 6.06 5.13 3.55
CA PRO A 170 6.75 4.16 2.70
C PRO A 170 6.36 2.70 2.93
N ASP A 171 6.08 2.32 4.17
CA ASP A 171 5.84 0.95 4.59
C ASP A 171 4.35 0.59 4.70
N MET A 172 3.42 1.44 4.26
CA MET A 172 1.97 1.34 4.49
C MET A 172 1.50 1.61 5.93
N GLY A 173 2.41 1.86 6.87
CA GLY A 173 2.08 2.16 8.26
C GLY A 173 1.79 3.64 8.52
N GLU A 174 0.94 3.88 9.53
CA GLU A 174 0.70 5.17 10.15
C GLU A 174 1.93 5.66 10.89
N GLY A 175 2.24 6.96 10.78
CA GLY A 175 3.40 7.54 11.45
C GLY A 175 4.76 7.07 10.92
N SER A 176 4.78 6.28 9.83
CA SER A 176 6.00 6.07 9.05
C SER A 176 6.52 7.40 8.46
N GLY A 177 7.77 7.43 8.01
CA GLY A 177 8.38 8.62 7.42
C GLY A 177 7.66 9.12 6.17
N ASN A 178 8.18 10.17 5.54
CA ASN A 178 7.65 10.62 4.26
C ASN A 178 8.14 9.72 3.12
N ILE A 179 7.31 9.56 2.10
CA ILE A 179 7.70 8.92 0.84
C ILE A 179 8.45 9.97 0.01
N GLN A 180 9.64 9.61 -0.47
CA GLN A 180 10.42 10.47 -1.34
C GLN A 180 10.22 10.11 -2.81
N ILE A 181 10.00 11.12 -3.65
CA ILE A 181 9.96 11.03 -5.11
C ILE A 181 10.88 12.07 -5.72
N THR A 182 11.25 11.88 -6.98
CA THR A 182 12.03 12.86 -7.74
C THR A 182 11.33 13.17 -9.03
N THR A 183 11.14 14.45 -9.32
CA THR A 183 10.71 14.94 -10.64
C THR A 183 11.93 15.38 -11.44
N ALA A 184 12.03 14.90 -12.68
CA ALA A 184 13.14 15.20 -13.59
C ALA A 184 12.98 16.58 -14.23
N VAL A 185 11.75 17.05 -14.43
CA VAL A 185 11.45 18.33 -15.10
C VAL A 185 10.39 19.14 -14.35
N PRO A 186 10.37 20.47 -14.51
CA PRO A 186 9.26 21.29 -14.03
C PRO A 186 7.94 20.87 -14.68
N ASN A 187 6.84 20.98 -13.92
CA ASN A 187 5.49 20.59 -14.33
C ASN A 187 5.38 19.11 -14.77
N GLU A 188 6.11 18.23 -14.11
CA GLU A 188 6.02 16.80 -14.38
C GLU A 188 4.70 16.23 -13.86
N LEU A 189 3.95 15.57 -14.74
CA LEU A 189 2.71 14.87 -14.40
C LEU A 189 3.04 13.45 -13.91
N LEU A 190 2.68 13.18 -12.67
CA LEU A 190 2.86 11.88 -12.02
C LEU A 190 1.50 11.27 -11.66
N ARG A 191 1.40 9.95 -11.82
CA ARG A 191 0.28 9.15 -11.32
C ARG A 191 0.66 8.48 -10.02
N PHE A 192 -0.12 8.76 -8.98
CA PHE A 192 -0.03 8.17 -7.66
C PHE A 192 -1.12 7.12 -7.51
N GLU A 193 -0.74 5.93 -7.05
CA GLU A 193 -1.67 4.83 -6.81
C GLU A 193 -1.49 4.25 -5.42
N LEU A 194 -2.61 3.94 -4.76
CA LEU A 194 -2.69 3.33 -3.43
C LEU A 194 -3.67 2.15 -3.49
N ASP A 195 -3.20 0.95 -3.17
CA ASP A 195 -3.95 -0.31 -3.21
C ASP A 195 -3.99 -0.89 -1.79
N LEU A 196 -5.06 -0.57 -1.05
CA LEU A 196 -5.18 -0.89 0.37
C LEU A 196 -5.23 -2.41 0.62
N PRO A 197 -6.01 -3.22 -0.13
CA PRO A 197 -6.07 -4.65 0.13
C PRO A 197 -4.73 -5.34 -0.13
N ARG A 198 -3.94 -4.87 -1.10
CA ARG A 198 -2.61 -5.43 -1.39
C ARG A 198 -1.48 -4.79 -0.59
N GLY A 199 -1.77 -3.84 0.30
CA GLY A 199 -0.75 -3.23 1.15
C GLY A 199 0.35 -2.56 0.33
N ARG A 200 0.00 -1.79 -0.70
CA ARG A 200 1.00 -1.22 -1.61
C ARG A 200 0.62 0.11 -2.23
N TRP A 201 1.63 0.84 -2.69
CA TRP A 201 1.53 2.09 -3.43
C TRP A 201 2.58 2.16 -4.54
N ARG A 202 2.39 3.04 -5.52
CA ARG A 202 3.44 3.42 -6.48
C ARG A 202 3.23 4.82 -7.03
N VAL A 203 4.29 5.38 -7.60
CA VAL A 203 4.27 6.64 -8.34
C VAL A 203 4.95 6.40 -9.69
N ILE A 204 4.26 6.73 -10.78
CA ILE A 204 4.78 6.54 -12.14
C ILE A 204 4.61 7.82 -12.96
N PRO A 205 5.61 8.22 -13.77
CA PRO A 205 5.42 9.30 -14.75
C PRO A 205 4.37 8.91 -15.78
N GLU A 206 3.49 9.84 -16.16
CA GLU A 206 2.56 9.57 -17.26
C GLU A 206 3.32 9.45 -18.60
N PRO A 207 2.86 8.61 -19.55
CA PRO A 207 3.60 8.30 -20.77
C PRO A 207 4.03 9.50 -21.63
N MET A 208 3.28 10.61 -21.57
CA MET A 208 3.61 11.83 -22.30
C MET A 208 4.86 12.53 -21.74
N THR A 209 5.15 12.36 -20.45
CA THR A 209 6.37 12.85 -19.80
C THR A 209 7.61 12.12 -20.34
N MET A 210 7.51 10.80 -20.55
CA MET A 210 8.59 9.99 -21.13
C MET A 210 8.94 10.42 -22.57
N ALA A 211 7.95 10.85 -23.35
CA ALA A 211 8.15 11.29 -24.73
C ALA A 211 8.97 12.60 -24.84
N LEU A 212 8.85 13.51 -23.87
CA LEU A 212 9.57 14.79 -23.87
C LEU A 212 11.07 14.61 -23.54
N VAL A 213 11.40 13.66 -22.66
CA VAL A 213 12.79 13.32 -22.33
C VAL A 213 13.50 12.64 -23.51
N GLY A 214 12.79 11.82 -24.29
CA GLY A 214 13.34 11.17 -25.49
C GLY A 214 13.56 12.10 -26.70
N SER A 215 12.89 13.26 -26.74
CA SER A 215 12.93 14.19 -27.90
C SER A 215 13.80 15.43 -27.68
N GLY A 216 14.24 15.71 -26.45
CA GLY A 216 15.05 16.89 -26.10
C GLY A 216 16.53 16.87 -26.52
N LEU A 217 17.08 15.73 -26.96
CA LEU A 217 18.48 15.62 -27.43
C LEU A 217 18.66 15.77 -28.95
N GLY A 218 17.58 15.98 -29.71
CA GLY A 218 17.58 15.84 -31.18
C GLY A 218 17.59 17.11 -32.05
N LEU A 219 17.54 18.33 -31.48
CA LEU A 219 17.45 19.56 -32.28
C LEU A 219 18.59 20.55 -31.98
N VAL A 220 19.82 20.09 -32.21
CA VAL A 220 20.95 21.00 -32.46
C VAL A 220 20.92 21.40 -33.94
N ALA A 221 20.81 22.71 -34.14
CA ALA A 221 20.67 23.43 -35.41
C ALA A 221 21.59 22.97 -36.56
N LEU A 222 21.00 22.65 -37.72
CA LEU A 222 21.65 22.80 -39.02
C LEU A 222 21.10 24.06 -39.73
N ARG A 223 21.67 25.22 -39.42
CA ARG A 223 21.59 26.39 -40.32
C ARG A 223 22.53 26.16 -41.50
N ARG A 224 22.04 25.62 -42.61
CA ARG A 224 22.78 25.65 -43.89
C ARG A 224 22.67 27.05 -44.52
N ARG A 225 23.78 27.79 -44.50
CA ARG A 225 24.05 28.94 -45.38
C ARG A 225 24.30 28.44 -46.80
N ALA A 226 23.61 29.00 -47.80
CA ALA A 226 24.05 29.04 -49.20
C ALA A 226 23.59 30.39 -49.78
N ARG A 227 24.44 31.42 -49.72
CA ARG A 227 25.26 32.00 -50.81
C ARG A 227 24.48 32.24 -52.12
N LYS A 228 24.30 33.53 -52.42
CA LYS A 228 23.96 34.11 -53.71
C LYS A 228 25.02 33.72 -54.77
N ALA A 229 24.53 33.34 -55.94
CA ALA A 229 25.06 33.73 -57.25
C ALA A 229 23.85 33.85 -58.18
#